data_AF-A0A9N9QWM9-F1
#
_entry.id   AF-A0A9N9QWM9-F1
#
_cell.length_a   1.000
_cell.length_b   1.000
_cell.length_c   1.000
_cell.angle_alpha   90.00
_cell.angle_beta   90.00
_cell.angle_gamma   90.00
#
_symmetry.space_group_name_H-M   'P 1'
#
loop_
_entity.id
_entity.type
_entity.pdbx_description
1 polymer ?
#
loop_
_entity_poly.entity_id
_entity_poly.type
_entity_poly.pdbx_seq_one_letter_code
_entity_poly.pdbx_strand_id
1 'polypeptide(L)'
;MSSPNKKKARLISSNDESELCNHLKRKNQNEDLDLSKRHKADKILEDDLHAKKRQNFITACEIVSYKAYFNQSSRFQLVYLPTCAKNIACKHVDKKDITLKQTSSYVEESFNIEIKTNMWREALEVCRLCTTSEQYLSTNILKEVVEIMLNAHSDDYKDYTIDYLINKCQQIFEHNFNYHPPCLIKTLRKCYTDFLTSPMDLKENTFTNRSEFECNKGIVKYCLNRLEYEISVDSKDGPLLDKYEHIPEEMKQSVKGLHWQKEKFEIFELLDRTERINRLFAVLDSIVELLQLDLAIWNTRYTNNLGSHIMRSHKPLMAHLLWSNNVLYTGTVNNNCRQILRLFIYLIQLEYPEEHIKVITAWLNIIIQTFYICENNSNSDYPNTGKYCTVFAKEFYKLISGMSQKLKIKILERIKPDYMQYLIGVLHLKTLLATQAEDPISILIDFIKTTQWKKFPESKTEIMPYKTTEHSLKNVKNLFNFLNKKYANVNTSASNNSTSEKNVYKKLEDNLNHKEVEVTLNDAVHILYITVGAYLDAYSVQNMQEALDSLNEQLLNGDSSNNDYSLPIFCSYSVSEQFVKRYRSIYQTLRELMILLQEKRDSGELPETFKIFTKIGL
;
A
#
# COMPACT_ATOMS: atom_id res chain seq x y z
N MET A 1 43.07 -26.73 58.77
CA MET A 1 41.98 -27.51 58.14
C MET A 1 41.63 -26.81 56.84
N SER A 2 42.09 -27.39 55.72
CA SER A 2 41.99 -26.86 54.37
C SER A 2 42.03 -28.06 53.40
N SER A 3 41.02 -28.19 52.54
CA SER A 3 40.98 -28.85 51.21
C SER A 3 39.51 -29.07 50.80
N PRO A 4 39.14 -29.32 49.52
CA PRO A 4 39.88 -29.16 48.25
C PRO A 4 39.10 -28.28 47.21
N ASN A 5 39.75 -27.47 46.34
CA ASN A 5 40.32 -27.77 45.00
C ASN A 5 39.25 -28.13 43.92
N LYS A 6 39.26 -27.62 42.67
CA LYS A 6 40.39 -27.31 41.76
C LYS A 6 39.94 -26.44 40.54
N LYS A 7 40.94 -25.80 39.94
CA LYS A 7 40.95 -24.85 38.79
C LYS A 7 41.29 -25.54 37.44
N LYS A 8 40.95 -24.83 36.32
CA LYS A 8 41.68 -24.69 35.02
C LYS A 8 41.77 -25.95 34.10
N ALA A 9 41.90 -25.91 32.76
CA ALA A 9 42.35 -24.91 31.79
C ALA A 9 41.78 -25.19 30.36
N ARG A 10 42.10 -24.27 29.43
CA ARG A 10 41.80 -24.17 27.99
C ARG A 10 42.78 -24.94 27.07
N LEU A 11 42.27 -25.27 25.86
CA LEU A 11 42.82 -25.08 24.48
C LEU A 11 43.91 -26.00 23.85
N ILE A 12 43.62 -26.37 22.57
CA ILE A 12 44.51 -26.49 21.36
C ILE A 12 45.35 -27.79 21.29
N SER A 13 45.60 -28.53 20.19
CA SER A 13 45.46 -28.46 18.70
C SER A 13 45.70 -29.90 18.17
N SER A 14 45.14 -30.39 17.04
CA SER A 14 45.53 -30.25 15.61
C SER A 14 45.81 -31.63 15.00
N ASN A 15 45.27 -31.80 13.79
CA ASN A 15 45.84 -32.47 12.61
C ASN A 15 45.81 -34.01 12.50
N ASP A 16 44.93 -34.41 11.59
CA ASP A 16 45.23 -35.02 10.29
C ASP A 16 45.72 -36.47 10.18
N GLU A 17 45.04 -37.13 9.23
CA GLU A 17 45.49 -38.27 8.42
C GLU A 17 45.61 -39.62 9.13
N SER A 18 45.35 -40.77 8.53
CA SER A 18 44.71 -41.18 7.27
C SER A 18 44.82 -42.72 7.31
N GLU A 19 43.83 -43.39 6.75
CA GLU A 19 44.00 -44.64 6.00
C GLU A 19 44.10 -46.04 6.66
N LEU A 20 43.43 -46.94 5.93
CA LEU A 20 43.60 -48.39 5.75
C LEU A 20 42.94 -49.41 6.71
N CYS A 21 41.71 -49.78 6.31
CA CYS A 21 41.30 -51.09 5.78
C CYS A 21 41.59 -52.44 6.49
N ASN A 22 40.55 -53.29 6.40
CA ASN A 22 40.50 -54.77 6.37
C ASN A 22 40.49 -55.50 7.72
N HIS A 23 39.72 -56.57 7.99
CA HIS A 23 38.88 -57.44 7.15
C HIS A 23 38.01 -58.37 8.03
N LEU A 24 36.76 -58.63 7.58
CA LEU A 24 36.04 -59.93 7.44
C LEU A 24 36.02 -61.03 8.54
N LYS A 25 34.80 -61.54 8.82
CA LYS A 25 34.24 -62.85 8.36
C LYS A 25 32.84 -63.10 8.97
N ARG A 26 31.74 -63.23 8.17
CA ARG A 26 31.15 -64.44 7.50
C ARG A 26 30.54 -65.46 8.51
N LYS A 27 29.42 -66.16 8.29
CA LYS A 27 28.46 -66.38 7.18
C LYS A 27 27.33 -67.31 7.70
N ASN A 28 26.10 -67.17 7.16
CA ASN A 28 25.12 -68.23 6.81
C ASN A 28 24.50 -69.11 7.94
N GLN A 29 23.26 -69.61 7.92
CA GLN A 29 22.22 -69.80 6.88
C GLN A 29 20.92 -70.35 7.55
N ASN A 30 19.83 -70.40 6.77
CA ASN A 30 18.53 -71.08 6.95
C ASN A 30 17.42 -70.20 7.56
N GLU A 31 16.59 -69.54 6.74
CA GLU A 31 15.50 -70.05 5.88
C GLU A 31 14.26 -70.53 6.66
N ASP A 32 13.15 -69.91 6.28
CA ASP A 32 11.73 -70.27 6.46
C ASP A 32 11.07 -70.08 7.82
N LEU A 33 10.55 -68.87 8.01
CA LEU A 33 9.16 -68.61 8.44
C LEU A 33 8.75 -67.21 7.93
N ASP A 34 8.42 -67.16 6.64
CA ASP A 34 7.66 -66.07 6.04
C ASP A 34 6.18 -66.19 6.46
N LEU A 35 5.43 -65.09 6.28
CA LEU A 35 3.97 -64.92 6.51
C LEU A 35 3.53 -64.28 7.85
N SER A 36 4.08 -63.11 8.18
CA SER A 36 3.26 -62.06 8.86
C SER A 36 3.78 -60.61 8.74
N LYS A 37 4.91 -60.37 8.05
CA LYS A 37 5.53 -59.04 8.01
C LYS A 37 5.18 -58.16 6.79
N ARG A 38 4.57 -58.70 5.73
CA ARG A 38 4.31 -57.91 4.51
C ARG A 38 3.25 -56.81 4.67
N HIS A 39 2.20 -57.00 5.47
CA HIS A 39 1.20 -55.94 5.68
C HIS A 39 1.66 -54.79 6.60
N LYS A 40 2.73 -54.96 7.38
CA LYS A 40 3.27 -53.86 8.19
C LYS A 40 4.22 -52.97 7.39
N ALA A 41 4.97 -53.51 6.43
CA ALA A 41 5.92 -52.74 5.64
C ALA A 41 5.23 -51.77 4.67
N ASP A 42 4.17 -52.22 3.98
CA ASP A 42 3.41 -51.37 3.07
C ASP A 42 2.66 -50.26 3.81
N LYS A 43 2.09 -50.57 4.98
CA LYS A 43 1.42 -49.58 5.84
C LYS A 43 2.40 -48.55 6.41
N ILE A 44 3.62 -48.96 6.76
CA ILE A 44 4.69 -48.05 7.19
C ILE A 44 5.10 -47.13 6.04
N LEU A 45 5.23 -47.63 4.80
CA LEU A 45 5.55 -46.82 3.62
C LEU A 45 4.44 -45.81 3.26
N GLU A 46 3.17 -46.21 3.36
CA GLU A 46 2.02 -45.31 3.17
C GLU A 46 1.93 -44.25 4.28
N ASP A 47 2.12 -44.64 5.55
CA ASP A 47 2.12 -43.73 6.69
C ASP A 47 3.27 -42.70 6.60
N ASP A 48 4.45 -43.13 6.13
CA ASP A 48 5.61 -42.26 5.90
C ASP A 48 5.37 -41.27 4.73
N LEU A 49 4.72 -41.74 3.65
CA LEU A 49 4.32 -40.89 2.53
C LEU A 49 3.27 -39.86 2.94
N HIS A 50 2.28 -40.26 3.74
CA HIS A 50 1.28 -39.35 4.28
C HIS A 50 1.89 -38.32 5.24
N ALA A 51 2.85 -38.72 6.07
CA ALA A 51 3.59 -37.79 6.92
C ALA A 51 4.39 -36.77 6.08
N LYS A 52 5.08 -37.22 5.02
CA LYS A 52 5.80 -36.34 4.09
C LYS A 52 4.88 -35.38 3.33
N LYS A 53 3.71 -35.84 2.86
CA LYS A 53 2.69 -34.95 2.25
C LYS A 53 2.17 -33.90 3.23
N ARG A 54 1.99 -34.26 4.51
CA ARG A 54 1.62 -33.28 5.55
C ARG A 54 2.73 -32.25 5.79
N GLN A 55 3.99 -32.68 5.74
CA GLN A 55 5.13 -31.77 5.81
C GLN A 55 5.17 -30.84 4.59
N ASN A 56 5.00 -31.37 3.38
CA ASN A 56 4.90 -30.57 2.15
C ASN A 56 3.80 -29.51 2.22
N PHE A 57 2.65 -29.83 2.81
CA PHE A 57 1.58 -28.86 3.03
C PHE A 57 2.03 -27.68 3.92
N ILE A 58 2.73 -27.97 5.02
CA ILE A 58 3.26 -26.93 5.92
C ILE A 58 4.30 -26.09 5.18
N THR A 59 5.23 -26.74 4.47
CA THR A 59 6.27 -26.06 3.67
C THR A 59 5.66 -25.18 2.57
N ALA A 60 4.61 -25.63 1.89
CA ALA A 60 3.91 -24.84 0.87
C ALA A 60 3.26 -23.58 1.48
N CYS A 61 2.59 -23.72 2.64
CA CYS A 61 2.04 -22.58 3.37
C CYS A 61 3.13 -21.56 3.71
N GLU A 62 4.26 -22.05 4.21
CA GLU A 62 5.40 -21.22 4.59
C GLU A 62 6.00 -20.47 3.40
N ILE A 63 6.26 -21.16 2.28
CA ILE A 63 6.80 -20.58 1.05
C ILE A 63 5.90 -19.46 0.53
N VAL A 64 4.60 -19.70 0.43
CA VAL A 64 3.66 -18.73 -0.15
C VAL A 64 3.45 -17.53 0.76
N SER A 65 3.24 -17.78 2.05
CA SER A 65 3.10 -16.73 3.06
C SER A 65 4.35 -15.84 3.13
N TYR A 66 5.54 -16.46 3.11
CA TYR A 66 6.82 -15.75 3.06
C TYR A 66 6.94 -14.89 1.79
N LYS A 67 6.70 -15.48 0.61
CA LYS A 67 6.77 -14.75 -0.67
C LYS A 67 5.83 -13.56 -0.70
N ALA A 68 4.60 -13.73 -0.20
CA ALA A 68 3.61 -12.66 -0.13
C ALA A 68 4.03 -11.54 0.86
N TYR A 69 4.52 -11.90 2.05
CA TYR A 69 4.96 -10.94 3.07
C TYR A 69 6.12 -10.05 2.58
N PHE A 70 7.11 -10.66 1.91
CA PHE A 70 8.30 -9.98 1.42
C PHE A 70 8.15 -9.39 0.01
N ASN A 71 6.99 -9.54 -0.65
CA ASN A 71 6.66 -8.84 -1.89
C ASN A 71 6.30 -7.36 -1.62
N GLN A 72 7.32 -6.58 -1.28
CA GLN A 72 7.18 -5.18 -0.90
C GLN A 72 6.62 -4.31 -2.03
N SER A 73 6.96 -4.63 -3.28
CA SER A 73 6.49 -3.90 -4.45
C SER A 73 4.98 -3.99 -4.61
N SER A 74 4.39 -5.17 -4.47
CA SER A 74 2.94 -5.34 -4.54
C SER A 74 2.28 -4.77 -3.29
N ARG A 75 2.78 -5.13 -2.11
CA ARG A 75 2.19 -4.80 -0.81
C ARG A 75 2.11 -3.29 -0.55
N PHE A 76 3.14 -2.54 -0.92
CA PHE A 76 3.19 -1.08 -0.75
C PHE A 76 2.91 -0.31 -2.04
N GLN A 77 2.56 -1.00 -3.14
CA GLN A 77 2.27 -0.40 -4.46
C GLN A 77 3.42 0.48 -4.99
N LEU A 78 4.65 -0.03 -4.90
CA LEU A 78 5.85 0.70 -5.31
C LEU A 78 5.99 0.72 -6.83
N VAL A 79 6.06 1.93 -7.42
CA VAL A 79 6.31 2.11 -8.86
C VAL A 79 7.71 1.62 -9.25
N TYR A 80 8.70 1.85 -8.38
CA TYR A 80 10.08 1.41 -8.52
C TYR A 80 10.70 1.15 -7.14
N LEU A 81 11.80 0.41 -7.10
CA LEU A 81 12.57 0.20 -5.86
C LEU A 81 13.58 1.34 -5.67
N PRO A 82 13.78 1.85 -4.44
CA PRO A 82 14.78 2.87 -4.19
C PRO A 82 16.19 2.34 -4.48
N THR A 83 17.11 3.22 -4.87
CA THR A 83 18.52 2.85 -5.19
C THR A 83 19.23 2.07 -4.08
N CYS A 84 18.83 2.32 -2.83
CA CYS A 84 19.38 1.64 -1.66
C CYS A 84 18.88 0.21 -1.48
N ALA A 85 17.77 -0.21 -2.11
CA ALA A 85 17.22 -1.56 -1.97
C ALA A 85 17.87 -2.52 -2.98
N LYS A 86 18.41 -3.65 -2.51
CA LYS A 86 18.80 -4.82 -3.33
C LYS A 86 18.15 -6.05 -2.71
N ASN A 87 17.40 -6.83 -3.51
CA ASN A 87 16.88 -8.15 -3.16
C ASN A 87 16.38 -8.23 -1.69
N ILE A 88 15.38 -7.40 -1.33
CA ILE A 88 14.69 -7.41 -0.03
C ILE A 88 15.40 -6.66 1.12
N ALA A 89 16.60 -6.09 0.93
CA ALA A 89 17.29 -5.34 1.99
C ALA A 89 17.85 -3.98 1.54
N CYS A 90 17.81 -3.00 2.45
CA CYS A 90 18.45 -1.71 2.25
C CYS A 90 19.96 -1.80 2.52
N LYS A 91 20.80 -1.30 1.60
CA LYS A 91 22.27 -1.25 1.74
C LYS A 91 22.76 -0.39 2.92
N HIS A 92 21.88 0.45 3.48
CA HIS A 92 22.16 1.34 4.59
C HIS A 92 21.75 0.76 5.96
N VAL A 93 21.39 -0.53 6.03
CA VAL A 93 20.99 -1.19 7.28
C VAL A 93 22.14 -1.22 8.31
N ASP A 94 23.39 -1.41 7.85
CA ASP A 94 24.55 -1.65 8.72
C ASP A 94 25.71 -0.65 8.60
N LYS A 95 25.64 0.31 7.68
CA LYS A 95 26.72 1.31 7.50
C LYS A 95 26.57 2.44 8.50
N LYS A 96 27.50 2.52 9.47
CA LYS A 96 27.63 3.65 10.41
C LYS A 96 28.22 4.91 9.74
N ASP A 97 28.99 4.74 8.67
CA ASP A 97 29.73 5.82 7.99
C ASP A 97 29.17 6.14 6.60
N ILE A 98 27.89 6.52 6.53
CA ILE A 98 27.36 7.15 5.32
C ILE A 98 27.46 8.67 5.50
N THR A 99 28.34 9.30 4.72
CA THR A 99 28.50 10.76 4.69
C THR A 99 27.38 11.41 3.86
N LEU A 100 26.14 11.29 4.34
CA LEU A 100 25.01 12.03 3.79
C LEU A 100 24.89 13.37 4.51
N LYS A 101 24.97 14.46 3.74
CA LYS A 101 24.87 15.83 4.25
C LYS A 101 23.63 16.49 3.72
N GLN A 102 23.04 17.34 4.54
CA GLN A 102 22.05 18.29 4.04
C GLN A 102 22.77 19.26 3.11
N THR A 103 22.04 19.80 2.12
CA THR A 103 22.45 20.96 1.33
C THR A 103 22.96 22.10 2.23
N SER A 104 23.99 22.81 1.74
CA SER A 104 24.63 23.89 2.49
C SER A 104 23.75 25.15 2.55
N SER A 105 24.01 26.02 3.53
CA SER A 105 23.29 27.30 3.67
C SER A 105 23.41 28.17 2.42
N TYR A 106 24.56 28.17 1.76
CA TYR A 106 24.77 28.90 0.50
C TYR A 106 23.81 28.46 -0.62
N VAL A 107 23.56 27.15 -0.74
CA VAL A 107 22.61 26.62 -1.73
C VAL A 107 21.18 27.02 -1.38
N GLU A 108 20.83 26.95 -0.09
CA GLU A 108 19.52 27.40 0.40
C GLU A 108 19.30 28.90 0.18
N GLU A 109 20.32 29.73 0.40
CA GLU A 109 20.31 31.17 0.08
C GLU A 109 20.13 31.42 -1.42
N SER A 110 20.90 30.73 -2.27
CA SER A 110 20.78 30.83 -3.73
C SER A 110 19.37 30.45 -4.19
N PHE A 111 18.82 29.36 -3.67
CA PHE A 111 17.44 28.94 -3.95
C PHE A 111 16.43 30.00 -3.50
N ASN A 112 16.59 30.53 -2.28
CA ASN A 112 15.70 31.55 -1.73
C ASN A 112 15.73 32.88 -2.51
N ILE A 113 16.86 33.24 -3.12
CA ILE A 113 16.96 34.41 -4.00
C ILE A 113 16.05 34.22 -5.21
N GLU A 114 16.14 33.06 -5.89
CA GLU A 114 15.32 32.77 -7.07
C GLU A 114 13.82 32.67 -6.75
N ILE A 115 13.48 32.10 -5.58
CA ILE A 115 12.09 32.08 -5.08
C ILE A 115 11.56 33.51 -4.90
N LYS A 116 12.34 34.39 -4.24
CA LYS A 116 11.92 35.78 -3.99
C LYS A 116 11.79 36.61 -5.26
N THR A 117 12.48 36.25 -6.33
CA THR A 117 12.41 36.92 -7.64
C THR A 117 11.36 36.30 -8.55
N ASN A 118 10.60 35.29 -8.09
CA ASN A 118 9.63 34.52 -8.87
C ASN A 118 10.26 33.79 -10.08
N MET A 119 11.54 33.46 -9.99
CA MET A 119 12.30 32.69 -10.98
C MET A 119 12.18 31.20 -10.67
N TRP A 120 10.94 30.69 -10.77
CA TRP A 120 10.57 29.33 -10.35
C TRP A 120 11.39 28.26 -11.04
N ARG A 121 11.63 28.39 -12.35
CA ARG A 121 12.38 27.38 -13.12
C ARG A 121 13.84 27.30 -12.66
N GLU A 122 14.45 28.45 -12.40
CA GLU A 122 15.83 28.60 -11.96
C GLU A 122 16.00 28.04 -10.55
N ALA A 123 15.06 28.34 -9.64
CA ALA A 123 15.00 27.74 -8.31
C ALA A 123 14.97 26.20 -8.37
N LEU A 124 14.13 25.63 -9.24
CA LEU A 124 14.06 24.17 -9.43
C LEU A 124 15.34 23.59 -10.04
N GLU A 125 16.03 24.32 -10.93
CA GLU A 125 17.31 23.87 -11.47
C GLU A 125 18.42 23.86 -10.38
N VAL A 126 18.40 24.82 -9.44
CA VAL A 126 19.27 24.78 -8.24
C VAL A 126 19.02 23.50 -7.43
N CYS A 127 17.77 23.15 -7.15
CA CYS A 127 17.42 21.90 -6.45
C CYS A 127 17.98 20.67 -7.17
N ARG A 128 17.84 20.64 -8.50
CA ARG A 128 18.33 19.53 -9.31
C ARG A 128 19.85 19.41 -9.29
N LEU A 129 20.57 20.53 -9.35
CA LEU A 129 22.04 20.52 -9.35
C LEU A 129 22.64 20.15 -7.99
N CYS A 130 21.96 20.47 -6.89
CA CYS A 130 22.46 20.20 -5.54
C CYS A 130 22.03 18.85 -4.95
N THR A 131 21.05 18.17 -5.56
CA THR A 131 20.70 16.80 -5.19
C THR A 131 21.72 15.84 -5.82
N THR A 132 22.54 15.20 -4.99
CA THR A 132 23.61 14.28 -5.45
C THR A 132 23.55 12.98 -4.67
N SER A 133 24.45 12.02 -4.89
CA SER A 133 24.49 10.80 -4.06
C SER A 133 24.80 11.05 -2.58
N GLU A 134 25.34 12.22 -2.23
CA GLU A 134 25.81 12.56 -0.89
C GLU A 134 25.09 13.77 -0.27
N GLN A 135 24.30 14.50 -1.04
CA GLN A 135 23.64 15.74 -0.59
C GLN A 135 22.14 15.74 -0.86
N TYR A 136 21.36 15.86 0.22
CA TYR A 136 19.89 15.90 0.17
C TYR A 136 19.33 17.29 0.45
N LEU A 137 18.13 17.56 -0.07
CA LEU A 137 17.45 18.85 0.10
C LEU A 137 17.01 19.08 1.56
N SER A 138 17.14 20.32 2.04
CA SER A 138 16.68 20.70 3.38
C SER A 138 15.14 20.71 3.47
N THR A 139 14.62 20.63 4.69
CA THR A 139 13.18 20.74 4.96
C THR A 139 12.57 22.01 4.36
N ASN A 140 13.29 23.14 4.44
CA ASN A 140 12.81 24.42 3.92
C ASN A 140 12.70 24.39 2.40
N ILE A 141 13.75 23.90 1.71
CA ILE A 141 13.73 23.77 0.24
C ILE A 141 12.57 22.87 -0.19
N LEU A 142 12.38 21.72 0.47
CA LEU A 142 11.28 20.80 0.14
C LEU A 142 9.90 21.46 0.30
N LYS A 143 9.71 22.29 1.34
CA LYS A 143 8.47 23.04 1.53
C LYS A 143 8.26 24.11 0.45
N GLU A 144 9.30 24.85 0.10
CA GLU A 144 9.23 25.88 -0.94
C GLU A 144 8.99 25.27 -2.33
N VAL A 145 9.47 24.06 -2.62
CA VAL A 145 9.08 23.32 -3.83
C VAL A 145 7.57 23.04 -3.83
N VAL A 146 6.95 22.72 -2.68
CA VAL A 146 5.49 22.63 -2.56
C VAL A 146 4.83 24.01 -2.76
N GLU A 147 5.43 25.08 -2.26
CA GLU A 147 4.90 26.44 -2.50
C GLU A 147 4.90 26.80 -3.99
N ILE A 148 5.91 26.38 -4.77
CA ILE A 148 5.89 26.53 -6.23
C ILE A 148 4.71 25.74 -6.82
N MET A 149 4.54 24.47 -6.44
CA MET A 149 3.46 23.63 -6.97
C MET A 149 2.08 24.22 -6.70
N LEU A 150 1.87 24.81 -5.52
CA LEU A 150 0.59 25.38 -5.14
C LEU A 150 0.38 26.76 -5.75
N ASN A 151 1.39 27.62 -5.80
CA ASN A 151 1.18 29.05 -6.04
C ASN A 151 1.68 29.58 -7.39
N ALA A 152 2.43 28.81 -8.20
CA ALA A 152 2.95 29.33 -9.47
C ALA A 152 1.80 29.75 -10.43
N HIS A 153 1.91 30.93 -11.04
CA HIS A 153 0.97 31.41 -12.06
C HIS A 153 1.64 31.50 -13.44
N SER A 154 0.83 31.40 -14.50
CA SER A 154 1.30 31.59 -15.87
C SER A 154 1.79 33.03 -16.04
N ASP A 155 2.95 33.17 -16.68
CA ASP A 155 3.52 34.46 -17.05
C ASP A 155 3.73 34.44 -18.57
N ASP A 156 3.01 35.30 -19.28
CA ASP A 156 3.00 35.35 -20.76
C ASP A 156 4.40 35.58 -21.36
N TYR A 157 5.34 36.06 -20.55
CA TYR A 157 6.72 36.34 -20.95
C TYR A 157 7.69 35.16 -20.72
N LYS A 158 7.22 34.02 -20.21
CA LYS A 158 8.08 32.86 -19.90
C LYS A 158 7.88 31.72 -20.90
N ASP A 159 8.99 31.13 -21.35
CA ASP A 159 9.03 30.03 -22.33
C ASP A 159 8.66 28.66 -21.75
N TYR A 160 7.78 28.59 -20.75
CA TYR A 160 7.34 27.32 -20.16
C TYR A 160 5.90 27.37 -19.66
N THR A 161 5.24 26.21 -19.60
CA THR A 161 3.90 26.08 -19.03
C THR A 161 3.93 25.79 -17.53
N ILE A 162 2.83 26.05 -16.84
CA ILE A 162 2.68 25.70 -15.43
C ILE A 162 2.75 24.19 -15.21
N ASP A 163 2.12 23.39 -16.08
CA ASP A 163 2.23 21.93 -16.03
C ASP A 163 3.68 21.47 -16.09
N TYR A 164 4.51 22.12 -16.91
CA TYR A 164 5.94 21.84 -16.96
C TYR A 164 6.62 22.12 -15.62
N LEU A 165 6.30 23.23 -14.94
CA LEU A 165 6.84 23.51 -13.60
C LEU A 165 6.40 22.49 -12.55
N ILE A 166 5.11 22.14 -12.52
CA ILE A 166 4.58 21.16 -11.56
C ILE A 166 5.25 19.81 -11.77
N ASN A 167 5.37 19.36 -13.02
CA ASN A 167 6.10 18.15 -13.38
C ASN A 167 7.57 18.20 -12.94
N LYS A 168 8.23 19.37 -13.05
CA LYS A 168 9.61 19.56 -12.56
C LYS A 168 9.71 19.47 -11.04
N CYS A 169 8.75 20.00 -10.30
CA CYS A 169 8.69 19.87 -8.85
C CYS A 169 8.56 18.40 -8.44
N GLN A 170 7.65 17.65 -9.07
CA GLN A 170 7.48 16.22 -8.80
C GLN A 170 8.75 15.42 -9.13
N GLN A 171 9.43 15.75 -10.24
CA GLN A 171 10.74 15.16 -10.58
C GLN A 171 11.79 15.42 -9.51
N ILE A 172 11.81 16.60 -8.88
CA ILE A 172 12.75 16.92 -7.79
C ILE A 172 12.45 16.06 -6.55
N PHE A 173 11.18 15.90 -6.20
CA PHE A 173 10.78 15.00 -5.11
C PHE A 173 11.20 13.56 -5.38
N GLU A 174 10.80 13.00 -6.52
CA GLU A 174 11.16 11.64 -6.93
C GLU A 174 12.68 11.43 -6.95
N HIS A 175 13.42 12.41 -7.48
CA HIS A 175 14.87 12.36 -7.53
C HIS A 175 15.49 12.35 -6.12
N ASN A 176 15.08 13.27 -5.26
CA ASN A 176 15.55 13.36 -3.88
C ASN A 176 15.18 12.11 -3.08
N PHE A 177 13.95 11.59 -3.18
CA PHE A 177 13.51 10.40 -2.46
C PHE A 177 14.16 9.11 -2.99
N ASN A 178 14.53 9.05 -4.27
CA ASN A 178 15.20 7.87 -4.80
C ASN A 178 16.70 7.81 -4.45
N TYR A 179 17.40 8.95 -4.42
CA TYR A 179 18.79 9.03 -3.97
C TYR A 179 18.92 9.00 -2.44
N HIS A 180 17.97 9.62 -1.75
CA HIS A 180 17.91 9.74 -0.31
C HIS A 180 16.59 9.21 0.24
N PRO A 181 16.28 7.93 0.03
CA PRO A 181 15.06 7.39 0.59
C PRO A 181 15.13 7.47 2.12
N PRO A 182 13.98 7.49 2.82
CA PRO A 182 13.88 7.67 4.27
C PRO A 182 14.41 6.47 5.10
N CYS A 183 15.67 6.09 4.84
CA CYS A 183 16.47 5.20 5.66
C CYS A 183 16.63 5.79 7.07
N LEU A 184 17.08 4.99 8.04
CA LEU A 184 17.23 5.42 9.44
C LEU A 184 18.44 6.31 9.74
N ILE A 185 18.84 7.12 8.76
CA ILE A 185 19.72 8.25 8.99
C ILE A 185 18.89 9.28 9.75
N LYS A 186 19.20 9.47 11.03
CA LYS A 186 18.38 10.28 11.96
C LYS A 186 18.10 11.69 11.43
N THR A 187 19.11 12.32 10.81
CA THR A 187 19.00 13.66 10.22
C THR A 187 18.04 13.68 9.04
N LEU A 188 18.15 12.71 8.13
CA LEU A 188 17.25 12.58 6.98
C LEU A 188 15.80 12.26 7.38
N ARG A 189 15.59 11.32 8.32
CA ARG A 189 14.23 11.05 8.83
C ARG A 189 13.63 12.25 9.52
N LYS A 190 14.44 13.00 10.29
CA LYS A 190 14.00 14.26 10.90
C LYS A 190 13.61 15.26 9.80
N CYS A 191 14.45 15.44 8.78
CA CYS A 191 14.17 16.31 7.64
C CYS A 191 12.80 15.99 6.99
N TYR A 192 12.52 14.71 6.72
CA TYR A 192 11.23 14.31 6.14
C TYR A 192 10.06 14.38 7.12
N THR A 193 10.26 14.08 8.39
CA THR A 193 9.22 14.26 9.42
C THR A 193 8.85 15.73 9.52
N ASP A 194 9.85 16.62 9.59
CA ASP A 194 9.66 18.06 9.66
C ASP A 194 9.03 18.58 8.36
N PHE A 195 9.45 18.10 7.19
CA PHE A 195 8.81 18.43 5.90
C PHE A 195 7.32 18.15 5.91
N LEU A 196 6.91 16.97 6.41
CA LEU A 196 5.51 16.56 6.40
C LEU A 196 4.66 17.24 7.48
N THR A 197 5.23 17.51 8.66
CA THR A 197 4.44 17.84 9.88
C THR A 197 4.72 19.20 10.49
N SER A 198 5.84 19.86 10.15
CA SER A 198 6.14 21.18 10.71
C SER A 198 5.37 22.28 9.97
N PRO A 199 5.01 23.40 10.63
CA PRO A 199 4.18 24.46 10.08
C PRO A 199 4.63 24.94 8.69
N MET A 200 3.68 25.20 7.80
CA MET A 200 3.95 25.94 6.56
C MET A 200 4.13 27.44 6.87
N ASP A 201 4.77 28.18 5.96
CA ASP A 201 4.85 29.64 6.07
C ASP A 201 3.43 30.25 6.06
N LEU A 202 3.15 31.16 6.99
CA LEU A 202 1.84 31.79 7.10
C LEU A 202 1.53 32.72 5.93
N LYS A 203 2.56 33.25 5.24
CA LYS A 203 2.42 34.26 4.17
C LYS A 203 1.51 35.42 4.60
N GLU A 204 1.70 35.95 5.81
CA GLU A 204 0.87 37.03 6.42
C GLU A 204 0.72 38.28 5.55
N ASN A 205 1.66 38.46 4.63
CA ASN A 205 1.69 39.57 3.70
C ASN A 205 0.78 39.36 2.47
N THR A 206 0.09 38.22 2.29
CA THR A 206 -0.76 37.95 1.12
C THR A 206 -2.23 37.82 1.52
N PHE A 207 -3.14 37.71 0.54
CA PHE A 207 -4.57 37.51 0.75
C PHE A 207 -4.96 36.03 0.90
N THR A 208 -4.03 35.16 1.30
CA THR A 208 -4.29 33.72 1.43
C THR A 208 -5.23 33.41 2.60
N ASN A 209 -6.05 32.37 2.47
CA ASN A 209 -6.87 31.83 3.55
C ASN A 209 -6.33 30.51 4.11
N ARG A 210 -5.03 30.22 3.90
CA ARG A 210 -4.42 28.94 4.29
C ARG A 210 -4.47 28.62 5.79
N SER A 211 -4.56 29.63 6.65
CA SER A 211 -4.72 29.46 8.10
C SER A 211 -6.01 28.75 8.49
N GLU A 212 -7.07 28.89 7.67
CA GLU A 212 -8.36 28.20 7.85
C GLU A 212 -8.24 26.68 7.63
N PHE A 213 -7.19 26.23 6.94
CA PHE A 213 -6.97 24.82 6.58
C PHE A 213 -5.87 24.15 7.42
N GLU A 214 -5.55 24.71 8.59
CA GLU A 214 -4.57 24.17 9.53
C GLU A 214 -3.15 24.03 8.95
N CYS A 215 -2.69 25.02 8.19
CA CYS A 215 -1.33 25.08 7.66
C CYS A 215 -0.24 25.00 8.76
N ASN A 216 -0.60 25.39 9.99
CA ASN A 216 0.23 25.24 11.18
C ASN A 216 0.51 23.78 11.59
N LYS A 217 -0.25 22.81 11.08
CA LYS A 217 -0.06 21.36 11.31
C LYS A 217 0.74 20.66 10.20
N GLY A 218 1.28 21.42 9.25
CA GLY A 218 2.14 20.94 8.17
C GLY A 218 1.41 20.63 6.86
N ILE A 219 2.20 20.33 5.83
CA ILE A 219 1.75 20.23 4.43
C ILE A 219 0.64 19.18 4.26
N VAL A 220 0.81 18.00 4.85
CA VAL A 220 -0.18 16.92 4.68
C VAL A 220 -1.54 17.35 5.22
N LYS A 221 -1.57 17.98 6.39
CA LYS A 221 -2.83 18.38 7.01
C LYS A 221 -3.50 19.48 6.21
N TYR A 222 -2.72 20.48 5.78
CA TYR A 222 -3.17 21.52 4.88
C TYR A 222 -3.79 20.96 3.60
N CYS A 223 -3.07 20.11 2.87
CA CYS A 223 -3.54 19.58 1.59
C CYS A 223 -4.80 18.72 1.74
N LEU A 224 -4.91 17.89 2.77
CA LEU A 224 -6.11 17.06 2.99
C LEU A 224 -7.33 17.90 3.38
N ASN A 225 -7.17 18.86 4.30
CA ASN A 225 -8.24 19.78 4.68
C ASN A 225 -8.69 20.64 3.49
N ARG A 226 -7.71 21.14 2.73
CA ARG A 226 -7.99 21.96 1.55
C ARG A 226 -8.70 21.15 0.48
N LEU A 227 -8.27 19.92 0.21
CA LEU A 227 -8.94 19.04 -0.75
C LEU A 227 -10.38 18.74 -0.31
N GLU A 228 -10.62 18.47 0.98
CA GLU A 228 -11.98 18.25 1.52
C GLU A 228 -12.89 19.47 1.28
N TYR A 229 -12.36 20.69 1.40
CA TYR A 229 -13.09 21.90 1.02
C TYR A 229 -13.31 22.00 -0.49
N GLU A 230 -12.29 21.76 -1.32
CA GLU A 230 -12.41 21.89 -2.77
C GLU A 230 -13.41 20.87 -3.38
N ILE A 231 -13.64 19.71 -2.76
CA ILE A 231 -14.67 18.76 -3.20
C ILE A 231 -16.07 19.09 -2.68
N SER A 232 -16.19 19.98 -1.69
CA SER A 232 -17.47 20.37 -1.09
C SER A 232 -18.30 21.29 -2.00
N VAL A 233 -19.59 21.42 -1.69
CA VAL A 233 -20.50 22.40 -2.32
C VAL A 233 -20.04 23.85 -2.13
N ASP A 234 -19.34 24.15 -1.04
CA ASP A 234 -18.93 25.50 -0.67
C ASP A 234 -17.77 26.05 -1.51
N SER A 235 -17.04 25.18 -2.21
CA SER A 235 -15.93 25.61 -3.07
C SER A 235 -16.45 26.25 -4.36
N LYS A 236 -15.96 27.45 -4.70
CA LYS A 236 -16.29 28.14 -5.95
C LYS A 236 -15.46 27.56 -7.11
N ASP A 237 -16.06 27.42 -8.30
CA ASP A 237 -15.37 26.83 -9.45
C ASP A 237 -14.29 27.74 -10.06
N GLY A 238 -14.46 29.06 -9.98
CA GLY A 238 -13.44 30.05 -10.39
C GLY A 238 -12.49 30.44 -9.25
N PRO A 239 -11.73 31.53 -9.43
CA PRO A 239 -10.92 32.15 -8.38
C PRO A 239 -11.76 32.47 -7.14
N LEU A 240 -11.17 32.29 -5.95
CA LEU A 240 -11.84 32.60 -4.68
C LEU A 240 -11.81 34.09 -4.34
N LEU A 241 -10.89 34.82 -4.95
CA LEU A 241 -10.64 36.25 -4.75
C LEU A 241 -10.67 36.97 -6.09
N ASP A 242 -11.16 38.21 -6.11
CA ASP A 242 -10.99 39.10 -7.26
C ASP A 242 -9.74 39.96 -7.05
N LYS A 243 -8.78 39.85 -7.98
CA LYS A 243 -7.55 40.66 -7.96
C LYS A 243 -7.87 42.15 -8.09
N TYR A 244 -8.84 42.52 -8.90
CA TYR A 244 -9.11 43.92 -9.25
C TYR A 244 -9.73 44.72 -8.10
N GLU A 245 -10.45 44.05 -7.19
CA GLU A 245 -11.01 44.66 -5.99
C GLU A 245 -9.93 45.08 -4.97
N HIS A 246 -8.78 44.40 -4.98
CA HIS A 246 -7.77 44.52 -3.94
C HIS A 246 -6.51 45.29 -4.39
N ILE A 247 -6.39 45.65 -5.67
CA ILE A 247 -5.26 46.43 -6.18
C ILE A 247 -5.53 47.93 -5.93
N PRO A 248 -4.67 48.63 -5.15
CA PRO A 248 -4.78 50.09 -4.98
C PRO A 248 -4.70 50.82 -6.33
N GLU A 249 -5.52 51.86 -6.53
CA GLU A 249 -5.62 52.58 -7.81
C GLU A 249 -4.25 53.09 -8.30
N GLU A 250 -3.44 53.61 -7.36
CA GLU A 250 -2.09 54.12 -7.61
C GLU A 250 -1.10 53.04 -8.10
N MET A 251 -1.42 51.75 -7.88
CA MET A 251 -0.59 50.61 -8.25
C MET A 251 -1.04 49.92 -9.53
N LYS A 252 -2.17 50.32 -10.15
CA LYS A 252 -2.70 49.62 -11.33
C LYS A 252 -1.84 49.75 -12.59
N GLN A 253 -1.06 50.82 -12.73
CA GLN A 253 -0.31 51.14 -13.95
C GLN A 253 1.19 51.41 -13.71
N SER A 254 1.80 50.86 -12.66
CA SER A 254 3.22 51.07 -12.36
C SER A 254 4.01 49.76 -12.27
N VAL A 255 5.33 49.82 -12.55
CA VAL A 255 6.25 48.67 -12.38
C VAL A 255 6.30 48.22 -10.92
N LYS A 256 6.25 49.18 -9.98
CA LYS A 256 6.14 48.89 -8.54
C LYS A 256 4.83 48.15 -8.23
N GLY A 257 3.74 48.55 -8.89
CA GLY A 257 2.46 47.87 -8.82
C GLY A 257 2.49 46.45 -9.36
N LEU A 258 3.19 46.19 -10.46
CA LEU A 258 3.39 44.84 -10.99
C LEU A 258 4.13 43.93 -10.00
N HIS A 259 5.22 44.42 -9.39
CA HIS A 259 5.96 43.65 -8.38
C HIS A 259 5.10 43.38 -7.14
N TRP A 260 4.35 44.39 -6.67
CA TRP A 260 3.41 44.25 -5.55
C TRP A 260 2.31 43.23 -5.88
N GLN A 261 1.74 43.27 -7.08
CA GLN A 261 0.73 42.30 -7.51
C GLN A 261 1.28 40.88 -7.52
N LYS A 262 2.49 40.66 -8.04
CA LYS A 262 3.13 39.34 -8.00
C LYS A 262 3.31 38.85 -6.56
N GLU A 263 3.81 39.69 -5.67
CA GLU A 263 4.01 39.35 -4.25
C GLU A 263 2.68 38.99 -3.54
N LYS A 264 1.58 39.71 -3.83
CA LYS A 264 0.30 39.57 -3.12
C LYS A 264 -0.66 38.55 -3.72
N PHE A 265 -0.58 38.32 -5.04
CA PHE A 265 -1.57 37.58 -5.82
C PHE A 265 -1.01 36.37 -6.58
N GLU A 266 0.28 36.06 -6.48
CA GLU A 266 0.75 34.72 -6.85
C GLU A 266 0.44 33.74 -5.72
N ILE A 267 -0.86 33.46 -5.53
CA ILE A 267 -1.40 32.61 -4.45
C ILE A 267 -2.39 31.57 -4.99
N PHE A 268 -2.54 30.46 -4.26
CA PHE A 268 -3.40 29.33 -4.59
C PHE A 268 -4.88 29.72 -4.80
N GLU A 269 -5.39 30.68 -4.04
CA GLU A 269 -6.79 31.11 -4.05
C GLU A 269 -7.23 31.75 -5.38
N LEU A 270 -6.28 32.18 -6.20
CA LEU A 270 -6.55 32.81 -7.49
C LEU A 270 -6.61 31.85 -8.67
N LEU A 271 -6.36 30.57 -8.43
CA LEU A 271 -6.47 29.52 -9.44
C LEU A 271 -7.92 29.05 -9.57
N ASP A 272 -8.29 28.52 -10.74
CA ASP A 272 -9.57 27.82 -10.92
C ASP A 272 -9.63 26.54 -10.07
N ARG A 273 -10.83 26.10 -9.68
CA ARG A 273 -11.02 24.95 -8.79
C ARG A 273 -10.42 23.65 -9.32
N THR A 274 -10.56 23.38 -10.61
CA THR A 274 -9.97 22.19 -11.25
C THR A 274 -8.45 22.22 -11.09
N GLU A 275 -7.82 23.37 -11.30
CA GLU A 275 -6.38 23.56 -11.14
C GLU A 275 -5.94 23.41 -9.68
N ARG A 276 -6.71 23.99 -8.74
CA ARG A 276 -6.49 23.82 -7.30
C ARG A 276 -6.50 22.35 -6.90
N ILE A 277 -7.49 21.58 -7.37
CA ILE A 277 -7.59 20.13 -7.11
C ILE A 277 -6.39 19.38 -7.72
N ASN A 278 -6.03 19.67 -8.97
CA ASN A 278 -4.91 19.00 -9.64
C ASN A 278 -3.59 19.23 -8.91
N ARG A 279 -3.31 20.45 -8.48
CA ARG A 279 -2.10 20.79 -7.71
C ARG A 279 -2.07 20.10 -6.35
N LEU A 280 -3.20 20.02 -5.65
CA LEU A 280 -3.30 19.27 -4.40
C LEU A 280 -2.99 17.79 -4.62
N PHE A 281 -3.54 17.17 -5.66
CA PHE A 281 -3.22 15.78 -6.00
C PHE A 281 -1.76 15.60 -6.41
N ALA A 282 -1.16 16.53 -7.14
CA ALA A 282 0.25 16.47 -7.49
C ALA A 282 1.16 16.46 -6.25
N VAL A 283 0.85 17.28 -5.24
CA VAL A 283 1.56 17.29 -3.96
C VAL A 283 1.32 15.99 -3.18
N LEU A 284 0.06 15.54 -3.10
CA LEU A 284 -0.30 14.30 -2.39
C LEU A 284 0.30 13.05 -3.04
N ASP A 285 0.49 13.04 -4.37
CA ASP A 285 1.17 11.96 -5.11
C ASP A 285 2.66 11.90 -4.76
N SER A 286 3.36 13.04 -4.77
CA SER A 286 4.77 13.09 -4.34
C SER A 286 4.95 12.68 -2.87
N ILE A 287 4.02 13.06 -1.99
CA ILE A 287 4.08 12.66 -0.58
C ILE A 287 3.80 11.17 -0.41
N VAL A 288 2.79 10.61 -1.09
CA VAL A 288 2.46 9.18 -0.92
C VAL A 288 3.62 8.30 -1.35
N GLU A 289 4.34 8.68 -2.41
CA GLU A 289 5.55 7.99 -2.85
C GLU A 289 6.62 7.92 -1.76
N LEU A 290 6.90 9.04 -1.07
CA LEU A 290 7.82 9.05 0.08
C LEU A 290 7.37 8.07 1.17
N LEU A 291 6.07 8.02 1.46
CA LEU A 291 5.51 7.14 2.49
C LEU A 291 5.57 5.66 2.08
N GLN A 292 5.36 5.35 0.79
CA GLN A 292 5.52 4.00 0.24
C GLN A 292 6.97 3.52 0.37
N LEU A 293 7.94 4.37 -0.02
CA LEU A 293 9.37 4.09 0.11
C LEU A 293 9.79 3.90 1.58
N ASP A 294 9.26 4.71 2.49
CA ASP A 294 9.50 4.59 3.94
C ASP A 294 9.02 3.25 4.49
N LEU A 295 7.77 2.86 4.23
CA LEU A 295 7.24 1.58 4.71
C LEU A 295 8.03 0.39 4.16
N ALA A 296 8.39 0.42 2.87
CA ALA A 296 9.20 -0.62 2.26
C ALA A 296 10.53 -0.79 3.01
N ILE A 297 11.29 0.30 3.16
CA ILE A 297 12.59 0.28 3.84
C ILE A 297 12.44 -0.10 5.32
N TRP A 298 11.43 0.44 6.00
CA TRP A 298 11.16 0.12 7.39
C TRP A 298 10.94 -1.39 7.58
N ASN A 299 10.12 -1.99 6.72
CA ASN A 299 9.79 -3.42 6.74
C ASN A 299 10.98 -4.32 6.40
N THR A 300 11.97 -3.85 5.60
CA THR A 300 13.20 -4.63 5.36
C THR A 300 14.08 -4.79 6.60
N ARG A 301 14.05 -3.80 7.51
CA ARG A 301 15.04 -3.69 8.58
C ARG A 301 14.52 -4.17 9.91
N TYR A 302 13.27 -3.83 10.23
CA TYR A 302 12.61 -4.35 11.40
C TYR A 302 11.89 -5.61 10.96
N THR A 303 12.44 -6.75 11.34
CA THR A 303 11.85 -8.08 11.07
C THR A 303 11.39 -8.76 12.34
N ASN A 304 11.68 -8.20 13.52
CA ASN A 304 11.28 -8.72 14.84
C ASN A 304 10.77 -7.57 15.72
N ASN A 305 9.90 -7.88 16.68
CA ASN A 305 9.34 -6.90 17.63
C ASN A 305 8.69 -5.67 16.98
N LEU A 306 8.03 -5.86 15.83
CA LEU A 306 7.44 -4.78 15.01
C LEU A 306 6.52 -3.86 15.81
N GLY A 307 5.65 -4.45 16.65
CA GLY A 307 4.77 -3.72 17.56
C GLY A 307 5.54 -2.77 18.50
N SER A 308 6.69 -3.20 19.05
CA SER A 308 7.52 -2.32 19.87
C SER A 308 8.13 -1.18 19.06
N HIS A 309 8.59 -1.46 17.84
CA HIS A 309 9.20 -0.45 16.97
C HIS A 309 8.22 0.63 16.54
N ILE A 310 7.02 0.25 16.06
CA ILE A 310 6.00 1.21 15.65
C ILE A 310 5.40 1.97 16.84
N MET A 311 5.28 1.33 18.02
CA MET A 311 4.69 1.98 19.19
C MET A 311 5.68 2.88 19.92
N ARG A 312 6.97 2.53 19.99
CA ARG A 312 7.90 3.12 20.99
C ARG A 312 9.18 3.74 20.47
N SER A 313 9.81 3.22 19.40
CA SER A 313 11.22 3.56 19.10
C SER A 313 11.48 4.09 17.70
N HIS A 314 10.88 3.50 16.67
CA HIS A 314 11.22 3.77 15.27
C HIS A 314 9.95 3.81 14.44
N LYS A 315 9.15 4.87 14.61
CA LYS A 315 7.89 5.05 13.85
C LYS A 315 8.18 5.20 12.34
N PRO A 316 7.39 4.57 11.45
CA PRO A 316 7.35 4.98 10.04
C PRO A 316 6.74 6.39 9.91
N LEU A 317 7.04 7.09 8.81
CA LEU A 317 6.55 8.46 8.56
C LEU A 317 5.02 8.54 8.61
N MET A 318 4.32 7.54 8.05
CA MET A 318 2.86 7.48 8.12
C MET A 318 2.35 7.43 9.58
N ALA A 319 3.05 6.75 10.49
CA ALA A 319 2.64 6.73 11.90
C ALA A 319 2.75 8.10 12.57
N HIS A 320 3.68 8.97 12.14
CA HIS A 320 3.75 10.36 12.59
C HIS A 320 2.56 11.19 12.08
N LEU A 321 2.10 10.95 10.85
CA LEU A 321 0.92 11.62 10.29
C LEU A 321 -0.38 11.19 10.99
N LEU A 322 -0.51 9.90 11.26
CA LEU A 322 -1.71 9.35 11.87
C LEU A 322 -1.78 9.68 13.36
N TRP A 323 -0.75 9.36 14.14
CA TRP A 323 -0.82 9.39 15.62
C TRP A 323 0.12 10.39 16.28
N SER A 324 0.87 11.15 15.48
CA SER A 324 1.90 12.07 15.97
C SER A 324 2.85 11.34 16.95
N ASN A 325 3.38 12.06 17.94
CA ASN A 325 4.25 11.47 18.96
C ASN A 325 3.49 10.76 20.09
N ASN A 326 2.16 10.62 20.00
CA ASN A 326 1.36 10.03 21.07
C ASN A 326 1.36 8.49 20.99
N VAL A 327 2.08 7.86 21.92
CA VAL A 327 2.19 6.40 22.02
C VAL A 327 0.84 5.76 22.40
N LEU A 328 0.03 6.41 23.23
CA LEU A 328 -1.24 5.85 23.72
C LEU A 328 -2.29 5.69 22.62
N TYR A 329 -2.22 6.53 21.57
CA TYR A 329 -3.15 6.47 20.44
C TYR A 329 -2.62 5.67 19.25
N THR A 330 -1.40 5.14 19.31
CA THR A 330 -0.84 4.38 18.17
C THR A 330 -1.67 3.11 17.94
N GLY A 331 -2.08 2.88 16.68
CA GLY A 331 -3.01 1.80 16.32
C GLY A 331 -4.50 2.12 16.50
N THR A 332 -4.88 3.34 16.91
CA THR A 332 -6.30 3.74 17.01
C THR A 332 -6.78 4.46 15.76
N VAL A 333 -8.05 4.24 15.35
CA VAL A 333 -8.64 5.00 14.25
C VAL A 333 -9.08 6.37 14.77
N ASN A 334 -8.44 7.44 14.28
CA ASN A 334 -8.72 8.81 14.70
C ASN A 334 -9.25 9.68 13.53
N ASN A 335 -9.37 10.99 13.75
CA ASN A 335 -9.90 11.91 12.76
C ASN A 335 -9.05 11.98 11.48
N ASN A 336 -7.72 11.86 11.57
CA ASN A 336 -6.86 11.83 10.39
C ASN A 336 -7.12 10.57 9.56
N CYS A 337 -7.28 9.40 10.21
CA CYS A 337 -7.69 8.18 9.53
C CYS A 337 -9.04 8.37 8.83
N ARG A 338 -10.06 8.84 9.56
CA ARG A 338 -11.42 9.04 9.03
C ARG A 338 -11.48 10.04 7.89
N GLN A 339 -10.68 11.10 7.93
CA GLN A 339 -10.60 12.07 6.83
C GLN A 339 -10.15 11.40 5.52
N ILE A 340 -9.10 10.58 5.58
CA ILE A 340 -8.59 9.87 4.39
C ILE A 340 -9.60 8.82 3.91
N LEU A 341 -10.27 8.11 4.82
CA LEU A 341 -11.37 7.21 4.48
C LEU A 341 -12.52 7.93 3.75
N ARG A 342 -12.94 9.09 4.26
CA ARG A 342 -13.99 9.90 3.64
C ARG A 342 -13.59 10.41 2.26
N LEU A 343 -12.39 10.97 2.12
CA LEU A 343 -11.87 11.43 0.84
C LEU A 343 -11.82 10.30 -0.20
N PHE A 344 -11.36 9.10 0.18
CA PHE A 344 -11.38 7.92 -0.70
C PHE A 344 -12.80 7.61 -1.20
N ILE A 345 -13.77 7.61 -0.29
CA ILE A 345 -15.18 7.34 -0.62
C ILE A 345 -15.74 8.43 -1.53
N TYR A 346 -15.54 9.71 -1.20
CA TYR A 346 -16.07 10.84 -1.95
C TYR A 346 -15.52 10.91 -3.36
N LEU A 347 -14.24 10.64 -3.57
CA LEU A 347 -13.64 10.66 -4.91
C LEU A 347 -14.19 9.56 -5.82
N ILE A 348 -14.47 8.37 -5.27
CA ILE A 348 -15.14 7.28 -6.00
C ILE A 348 -16.60 7.64 -6.29
N GLN A 349 -17.30 8.20 -5.32
CA GLN A 349 -18.69 8.63 -5.44
C GLN A 349 -18.88 9.72 -6.49
N LEU A 350 -17.96 10.69 -6.53
CA LEU A 350 -17.96 11.79 -7.49
C LEU A 350 -17.36 11.41 -8.85
N GLU A 351 -16.87 10.17 -9.00
CA GLU A 351 -16.28 9.65 -10.23
C GLU A 351 -15.13 10.54 -10.75
N TYR A 352 -14.24 10.93 -9.84
CA TYR A 352 -13.05 11.70 -10.18
C TYR A 352 -12.13 10.93 -11.15
N PRO A 353 -11.23 11.62 -11.87
CA PRO A 353 -10.26 10.98 -12.75
C PRO A 353 -9.51 9.82 -12.09
N GLU A 354 -9.26 8.76 -12.86
CA GLU A 354 -8.63 7.53 -12.36
C GLU A 354 -7.25 7.77 -11.74
N GLU A 355 -6.51 8.77 -12.23
CA GLU A 355 -5.24 9.22 -11.65
C GLU A 355 -5.39 9.68 -10.19
N HIS A 356 -6.41 10.51 -9.90
CA HIS A 356 -6.70 11.00 -8.56
C HIS A 356 -7.20 9.88 -7.65
N ILE A 357 -8.03 8.97 -8.18
CA ILE A 357 -8.48 7.78 -7.44
C ILE A 357 -7.30 6.88 -7.09
N LYS A 358 -6.32 6.71 -7.98
CA LYS A 358 -5.10 5.93 -7.69
C LYS A 358 -4.27 6.54 -6.57
N VAL A 359 -4.09 7.86 -6.56
CA VAL A 359 -3.36 8.55 -5.47
C VAL A 359 -4.04 8.28 -4.13
N ILE A 360 -5.34 8.52 -4.00
CA ILE A 360 -6.03 8.29 -2.72
C ILE A 360 -6.13 6.81 -2.34
N THR A 361 -6.15 5.89 -3.33
CA THR A 361 -6.08 4.44 -3.09
C THR A 361 -4.72 4.05 -2.50
N ALA A 362 -3.63 4.65 -2.98
CA ALA A 362 -2.29 4.45 -2.42
C ALA A 362 -2.21 4.98 -0.98
N TRP A 363 -2.81 6.15 -0.70
CA TRP A 363 -2.94 6.67 0.67
C TRP A 363 -3.68 5.70 1.59
N LEU A 364 -4.82 5.17 1.14
CA LEU A 364 -5.59 4.17 1.87
C LEU A 364 -4.76 2.90 2.12
N ASN A 365 -4.08 2.36 1.09
CA ASN A 365 -3.25 1.18 1.22
C ASN A 365 -2.14 1.38 2.26
N ILE A 366 -1.45 2.52 2.25
CA ILE A 366 -0.36 2.80 3.20
C ILE A 366 -0.86 2.93 4.64
N ILE A 367 -2.05 3.49 4.86
CA ILE A 367 -2.68 3.49 6.19
C ILE A 367 -2.97 2.06 6.62
N ILE A 368 -3.61 1.25 5.77
CA ILE A 368 -3.95 -0.14 6.08
C ILE A 368 -2.70 -0.94 6.43
N GLN A 369 -1.63 -0.80 5.64
CA GLN A 369 -0.35 -1.45 5.92
C GLN A 369 0.28 -0.98 7.23
N THR A 370 0.13 0.30 7.58
CA THR A 370 0.59 0.84 8.86
C THR A 370 -0.18 0.24 10.04
N PHE A 371 -1.49 0.03 9.91
CA PHE A 371 -2.30 -0.70 10.89
C PHE A 371 -1.90 -2.17 10.97
N TYR A 372 -1.63 -2.82 9.84
CA TYR A 372 -1.18 -4.21 9.80
C TYR A 372 0.15 -4.41 10.54
N ILE A 373 1.10 -3.48 10.41
CA ILE A 373 2.38 -3.52 11.14
C ILE A 373 2.16 -3.45 12.68
N CYS A 374 1.05 -2.87 13.14
CA CYS A 374 0.70 -2.87 14.56
C CYS A 374 0.24 -4.24 15.09
N GLU A 375 -0.10 -5.19 14.22
CA GLU A 375 -0.53 -6.53 14.63
C GLU A 375 0.59 -7.31 15.30
N ASN A 376 0.20 -8.18 16.24
CA ASN A 376 1.13 -9.10 16.88
C ASN A 376 1.61 -10.13 15.86
N ASN A 377 2.91 -10.42 15.84
CA ASN A 377 3.51 -11.37 14.91
C ASN A 377 3.21 -11.03 13.43
N SER A 378 3.12 -9.75 13.08
CA SER A 378 2.91 -9.30 11.70
C SER A 378 4.04 -9.70 10.75
N ASN A 379 5.19 -10.12 11.27
CA ASN A 379 6.33 -10.73 10.58
C ASN A 379 6.20 -12.25 10.37
N SER A 380 5.01 -12.81 10.53
CA SER A 380 4.66 -14.23 10.33
C SER A 380 3.20 -14.33 9.87
N ASP A 381 2.77 -15.51 9.43
CA ASP A 381 1.35 -15.80 9.13
C ASP A 381 0.68 -14.79 8.19
N TYR A 382 1.35 -14.32 7.13
CA TYR A 382 0.82 -13.25 6.29
C TYR A 382 -0.32 -13.74 5.37
N PRO A 383 -1.51 -13.11 5.37
CA PRO A 383 -1.89 -11.96 6.19
C PRO A 383 -2.47 -12.36 7.56
N ASN A 384 -1.78 -11.97 8.63
CA ASN A 384 -2.27 -12.08 10.00
C ASN A 384 -3.14 -10.85 10.37
N THR A 385 -4.45 -10.98 10.20
CA THR A 385 -5.41 -9.92 10.51
C THR A 385 -5.96 -10.12 11.94
N GLY A 386 -5.68 -9.16 12.82
CA GLY A 386 -6.01 -9.24 14.23
C GLY A 386 -6.87 -8.08 14.69
N LYS A 387 -6.52 -7.51 15.84
CA LYS A 387 -7.32 -6.47 16.50
C LYS A 387 -7.35 -5.18 15.68
N TYR A 388 -6.21 -4.73 15.20
CA TYR A 388 -6.06 -3.41 14.60
C TYR A 388 -6.72 -3.32 13.23
N CYS A 389 -6.47 -4.32 12.36
CA CYS A 389 -7.13 -4.45 11.07
C CYS A 389 -8.65 -4.62 11.21
N THR A 390 -9.12 -5.42 12.17
CA THR A 390 -10.56 -5.60 12.41
C THR A 390 -11.24 -4.31 12.87
N VAL A 391 -10.62 -3.55 13.78
CA VAL A 391 -11.15 -2.25 14.23
C VAL A 391 -11.18 -1.25 13.08
N PHE A 392 -10.12 -1.21 12.27
CA PHE A 392 -10.07 -0.37 11.08
C PHE A 392 -11.18 -0.71 10.07
N ALA A 393 -11.37 -1.99 9.75
CA ALA A 393 -12.42 -2.46 8.85
C ALA A 393 -13.82 -2.07 9.35
N LYS A 394 -14.07 -2.18 10.66
CA LYS A 394 -15.35 -1.77 11.28
C LYS A 394 -15.59 -0.28 11.16
N GLU A 395 -14.58 0.55 11.42
CA GLU A 395 -14.71 2.00 11.28
C GLU A 395 -14.91 2.41 9.81
N PHE A 396 -14.22 1.77 8.87
CA PHE A 396 -14.49 1.97 7.44
C PHE A 396 -15.93 1.59 7.10
N TYR A 397 -16.35 0.38 7.46
CA TYR A 397 -17.68 -0.12 7.13
C TYR A 397 -18.79 0.80 7.66
N LYS A 398 -18.64 1.38 8.86
CA LYS A 398 -19.58 2.37 9.40
C LYS A 398 -19.79 3.54 8.43
N LEU A 399 -18.72 4.06 7.81
CA LEU A 399 -18.80 5.19 6.87
C LEU A 399 -19.56 4.86 5.59
N ILE A 400 -19.52 3.61 5.12
CA ILE A 400 -20.18 3.19 3.87
C ILE A 400 -21.52 2.49 4.08
N SER A 401 -21.86 2.12 5.32
CA SER A 401 -23.03 1.29 5.65
C SER A 401 -24.36 1.87 5.14
N GLY A 402 -24.52 3.20 5.20
CA GLY A 402 -25.73 3.92 4.74
C GLY A 402 -25.77 4.25 3.23
N MET A 403 -24.74 3.88 2.46
CA MET A 403 -24.66 4.20 1.04
C MET A 403 -25.43 3.21 0.16
N SER A 404 -25.71 3.61 -1.09
CA SER A 404 -26.30 2.72 -2.09
C SER A 404 -25.41 1.51 -2.40
N GLN A 405 -26.01 0.39 -2.79
CA GLN A 405 -25.27 -0.86 -3.04
C GLN A 405 -24.27 -0.74 -4.19
N LYS A 406 -24.68 -0.06 -5.27
CA LYS A 406 -23.80 0.23 -6.40
C LYS A 406 -22.53 0.99 -5.98
N LEU A 407 -22.65 1.95 -5.06
CA LEU A 407 -21.50 2.69 -4.55
C LEU A 407 -20.63 1.81 -3.64
N LYS A 408 -21.23 1.01 -2.75
CA LYS A 408 -20.50 0.05 -1.91
C LYS A 408 -19.67 -0.93 -2.75
N ILE A 409 -20.25 -1.47 -3.83
CA ILE A 409 -19.55 -2.34 -4.78
C ILE A 409 -18.34 -1.61 -5.37
N LYS A 410 -18.53 -0.41 -5.95
CA LYS A 410 -17.43 0.39 -6.52
C LYS A 410 -16.32 0.67 -5.49
N ILE A 411 -16.68 0.96 -4.24
CA ILE A 411 -15.72 1.19 -3.15
C ILE A 411 -14.95 -0.09 -2.85
N LEU A 412 -15.65 -1.22 -2.67
CA LEU A 412 -15.05 -2.52 -2.39
C LEU A 412 -14.06 -2.94 -3.49
N GLU A 413 -14.42 -2.79 -4.76
CA GLU A 413 -13.55 -3.14 -5.90
C GLU A 413 -12.21 -2.38 -5.92
N ARG A 414 -12.14 -1.20 -5.29
CA ARG A 414 -10.94 -0.35 -5.26
C ARG A 414 -10.09 -0.53 -4.01
N ILE A 415 -10.58 -1.21 -2.98
CA ILE A 415 -9.83 -1.40 -1.73
C ILE A 415 -8.65 -2.35 -1.99
N LYS A 416 -7.46 -1.90 -1.61
CA LYS A 416 -6.25 -2.72 -1.46
C LYS A 416 -5.63 -2.47 -0.09
N PRO A 417 -5.00 -3.48 0.53
CA PRO A 417 -4.77 -4.84 0.05
C PRO A 417 -6.02 -5.74 0.18
N ASP A 418 -5.98 -6.91 -0.47
CA ASP A 418 -7.12 -7.84 -0.58
C ASP A 418 -7.63 -8.31 0.79
N TYR A 419 -6.75 -8.40 1.80
CA TYR A 419 -7.19 -8.75 3.13
C TYR A 419 -8.15 -7.72 3.76
N MET A 420 -7.96 -6.44 3.47
CA MET A 420 -8.87 -5.40 3.97
C MET A 420 -10.16 -5.37 3.16
N GLN A 421 -10.06 -5.63 1.86
CA GLN A 421 -11.21 -5.75 0.97
C GLN A 421 -12.17 -6.85 1.45
N TYR A 422 -11.66 -8.06 1.73
CA TYR A 422 -12.54 -9.12 2.24
C TYR A 422 -13.05 -8.83 3.66
N LEU A 423 -12.25 -8.24 4.55
CA LEU A 423 -12.71 -7.91 5.92
C LEU A 423 -13.91 -6.97 5.90
N ILE A 424 -13.87 -5.92 5.08
CA ILE A 424 -14.98 -4.97 4.91
C ILE A 424 -16.15 -5.66 4.19
N GLY A 425 -15.86 -6.48 3.17
CA GLY A 425 -16.87 -7.28 2.47
C GLY A 425 -17.66 -8.22 3.38
N VAL A 426 -16.99 -8.94 4.29
CA VAL A 426 -17.62 -9.81 5.30
C VAL A 426 -18.53 -9.02 6.23
N LEU A 427 -18.09 -7.86 6.72
CA LEU A 427 -18.93 -7.00 7.57
C LEU A 427 -20.21 -6.57 6.83
N HIS A 428 -20.10 -6.27 5.54
CA HIS A 428 -21.23 -5.93 4.72
C HIS A 428 -22.17 -7.14 4.49
N LEU A 429 -21.62 -8.30 4.13
CA LEU A 429 -22.39 -9.53 3.90
C LEU A 429 -23.11 -10.02 5.16
N LYS A 430 -22.50 -9.92 6.35
CA LYS A 430 -23.16 -10.25 7.62
C LYS A 430 -24.42 -9.42 7.82
N THR A 431 -24.37 -8.14 7.45
CA THR A 431 -25.52 -7.23 7.55
C THR A 431 -26.55 -7.51 6.46
N LEU A 432 -26.10 -7.68 5.21
CA LEU A 432 -26.97 -7.90 4.04
C LEU A 432 -27.71 -9.24 4.10
N LEU A 433 -27.03 -10.29 4.54
CA LEU A 433 -27.54 -11.67 4.55
C LEU A 433 -28.00 -12.15 5.92
N ALA A 434 -27.85 -11.33 6.97
CA ALA A 434 -28.16 -11.70 8.36
C ALA A 434 -27.51 -13.04 8.79
N THR A 435 -26.26 -13.27 8.38
CA THR A 435 -25.49 -14.48 8.69
C THR A 435 -24.50 -14.24 9.83
N GLN A 436 -24.22 -15.30 10.59
CA GLN A 436 -23.18 -15.31 11.63
C GLN A 436 -21.85 -15.90 11.13
N ALA A 437 -21.82 -16.50 9.93
CA ALA A 437 -20.62 -17.10 9.37
C ALA A 437 -19.51 -16.05 9.22
N GLU A 438 -18.29 -16.40 9.63
CA GLU A 438 -17.13 -15.49 9.60
C GLU A 438 -16.29 -15.65 8.34
N ASP A 439 -16.33 -16.82 7.72
CA ASP A 439 -15.58 -17.16 6.51
C ASP A 439 -16.38 -16.81 5.25
N PRO A 440 -15.81 -16.07 4.27
CA PRO A 440 -16.50 -15.72 3.03
C PRO A 440 -17.04 -16.90 2.23
N ILE A 441 -16.31 -18.02 2.19
CA ILE A 441 -16.71 -19.23 1.46
C ILE A 441 -17.90 -19.87 2.18
N SER A 442 -17.86 -19.95 3.51
CA SER A 442 -18.99 -20.43 4.31
C SER A 442 -20.24 -19.56 4.14
N ILE A 443 -20.09 -18.23 4.10
CA ILE A 443 -21.21 -17.32 3.82
C ILE A 443 -21.86 -17.66 2.46
N LEU A 444 -21.05 -17.90 1.43
CA LEU A 444 -21.55 -18.27 0.10
C LEU A 444 -22.22 -19.66 0.10
N ILE A 445 -21.65 -20.63 0.79
CA ILE A 445 -22.24 -21.97 0.96
C ILE A 445 -23.61 -21.85 1.63
N ASP A 446 -23.72 -21.10 2.73
CA ASP A 446 -24.99 -20.91 3.45
C ASP A 446 -26.01 -20.18 2.59
N PHE A 447 -25.59 -19.15 1.86
CA PHE A 447 -26.43 -18.42 0.91
C PHE A 447 -27.01 -19.36 -0.15
N ILE A 448 -26.21 -20.32 -0.63
CA ILE A 448 -26.63 -21.28 -1.64
C ILE A 448 -27.54 -22.37 -1.04
N LYS A 449 -27.12 -23.01 0.05
CA LYS A 449 -27.88 -24.10 0.69
C LYS A 449 -29.26 -23.66 1.15
N THR A 450 -29.38 -22.44 1.68
CA THR A 450 -30.65 -21.90 2.17
C THR A 450 -31.51 -21.27 1.07
N THR A 451 -31.03 -21.25 -0.19
CA THR A 451 -31.70 -20.61 -1.33
C THR A 451 -32.06 -19.14 -1.06
N GLN A 452 -31.22 -18.45 -0.28
CA GLN A 452 -31.50 -17.10 0.21
C GLN A 452 -31.61 -16.07 -0.93
N TRP A 453 -31.04 -16.37 -2.10
CA TRP A 453 -31.15 -15.56 -3.30
C TRP A 453 -32.61 -15.27 -3.72
N LYS A 454 -33.57 -16.13 -3.39
CA LYS A 454 -35.00 -15.93 -3.68
C LYS A 454 -35.61 -14.73 -2.96
N LYS A 455 -34.93 -14.17 -1.95
CA LYS A 455 -35.35 -12.98 -1.22
C LYS A 455 -35.02 -11.67 -1.95
N PHE A 456 -34.25 -11.74 -3.04
CA PHE A 456 -33.80 -10.57 -3.77
C PHE A 456 -34.48 -10.50 -5.14
N PRO A 457 -34.93 -9.31 -5.60
CA PRO A 457 -35.46 -9.14 -6.94
C PRO A 457 -34.40 -9.43 -8.01
N GLU A 458 -34.82 -10.03 -9.11
CA GLU A 458 -33.97 -10.26 -10.28
C GLU A 458 -33.60 -8.94 -10.95
N SER A 459 -32.38 -8.88 -11.48
CA SER A 459 -31.89 -7.73 -12.25
C SER A 459 -31.33 -8.18 -13.58
N LYS A 460 -31.58 -7.38 -14.62
CA LYS A 460 -31.01 -7.57 -15.97
C LYS A 460 -29.56 -7.06 -16.07
N THR A 461 -29.02 -6.43 -15.03
CA THR A 461 -27.70 -5.81 -15.08
C THR A 461 -26.60 -6.85 -14.93
N GLU A 462 -25.83 -7.12 -15.97
CA GLU A 462 -24.71 -8.07 -15.88
C GLU A 462 -23.68 -7.65 -14.81
N ILE A 463 -23.14 -8.64 -14.10
CA ILE A 463 -22.03 -8.41 -13.18
C ILE A 463 -20.77 -8.21 -14.02
N MET A 464 -20.25 -6.98 -14.01
CA MET A 464 -19.00 -6.61 -14.67
C MET A 464 -17.95 -6.36 -13.60
N PRO A 465 -17.19 -7.40 -13.18
CA PRO A 465 -16.19 -7.22 -12.15
C PRO A 465 -15.09 -6.28 -12.65
N TYR A 466 -14.70 -5.32 -11.81
CA TYR A 466 -13.60 -4.42 -12.12
C TYR A 466 -12.32 -5.21 -12.37
N LYS A 467 -11.72 -5.03 -13.54
CA LYS A 467 -10.39 -5.59 -13.84
C LYS A 467 -9.36 -4.82 -13.04
N THR A 468 -8.82 -5.44 -11.99
CA THR A 468 -7.68 -4.90 -11.27
C THR A 468 -6.54 -4.66 -12.26
N THR A 469 -6.07 -3.41 -12.36
CA THR A 469 -4.84 -3.14 -13.12
C THR A 469 -3.69 -3.69 -12.30
N GLU A 470 -3.00 -4.70 -12.81
CA GLU A 470 -1.83 -5.25 -12.12
C GLU A 470 -0.77 -4.17 -11.93
N HIS A 471 -0.40 -3.93 -10.68
CA HIS A 471 0.68 -3.03 -10.34
C HIS A 471 2.02 -3.72 -10.62
N SER A 472 2.58 -3.49 -11.81
CA SER A 472 3.90 -4.02 -12.16
C SER A 472 5.02 -3.06 -11.72
N LEU A 473 6.02 -3.63 -11.03
CA LEU A 473 7.24 -2.90 -10.69
C LEU A 473 8.02 -2.59 -11.98
N LYS A 474 8.38 -1.32 -12.19
CA LYS A 474 9.17 -0.92 -13.36
C LYS A 474 10.66 -1.09 -13.09
N ASN A 475 11.37 -1.79 -13.98
CA ASN A 475 12.82 -1.87 -13.95
C ASN A 475 13.45 -0.57 -14.47
N VAL A 476 13.75 0.35 -13.55
CA VAL A 476 14.31 1.67 -13.88
C VAL A 476 15.84 1.59 -13.92
N LYS A 477 16.42 1.51 -15.13
CA LYS A 477 17.89 1.54 -15.33
C LYS A 477 18.47 2.96 -15.26
N ASN A 478 17.76 3.94 -15.80
CA ASN A 478 18.11 5.36 -15.75
C ASN A 478 16.90 6.14 -15.26
N LEU A 479 16.97 6.60 -14.01
CA LEU A 479 15.88 7.32 -13.35
C LEU A 479 15.48 8.56 -14.15
N PHE A 480 16.44 9.42 -14.51
CA PHE A 480 16.13 10.67 -15.22
C PHE A 480 15.39 10.45 -16.54
N ASN A 481 15.83 9.48 -17.35
CA ASN A 481 15.14 9.17 -18.60
C ASN A 481 13.74 8.58 -18.34
N PHE A 482 13.59 7.79 -17.27
CA PHE A 482 12.29 7.28 -16.87
C PHE A 482 11.35 8.40 -16.40
N LEU A 483 11.82 9.33 -15.56
CA LEU A 483 11.02 10.46 -15.09
C LEU A 483 10.63 11.39 -16.23
N ASN A 484 11.58 11.74 -17.11
CA ASN A 484 11.29 12.55 -18.29
C ASN A 484 10.22 11.91 -19.18
N LYS A 485 10.26 10.59 -19.38
CA LYS A 485 9.22 9.86 -20.13
C LYS A 485 7.88 9.81 -19.39
N LYS A 486 7.91 9.59 -18.06
CA LYS A 486 6.72 9.56 -17.20
C LYS A 486 5.91 10.85 -17.39
N TYR A 487 6.58 12.00 -17.32
CA TYR A 487 5.93 13.31 -17.41
C TYR A 487 5.74 13.83 -18.84
N ALA A 488 6.55 13.42 -19.81
CA ALA A 488 6.32 13.76 -21.22
C ALA A 488 5.04 13.13 -21.78
N ASN A 489 4.72 11.90 -21.36
CA ASN A 489 3.52 11.18 -21.80
C ASN A 489 2.23 11.75 -21.20
N VAL A 490 2.29 12.33 -20.00
CA VAL A 490 1.15 13.03 -19.36
C VAL A 490 0.74 14.22 -20.24
N ASN A 491 1.70 14.98 -20.76
CA ASN A 491 1.44 16.14 -21.62
C ASN A 491 0.85 15.76 -22.99
N THR A 492 1.22 14.61 -23.57
CA THR A 492 0.68 14.15 -24.87
C THR A 492 -0.72 13.54 -24.76
N SER A 493 -1.03 12.96 -23.60
CA SER A 493 -2.37 12.41 -23.31
C SER A 493 -3.39 13.52 -23.05
N ALA A 494 -2.95 14.61 -22.41
CA ALA A 494 -3.75 15.81 -22.19
C ALA A 494 -3.96 16.63 -23.48
N SER A 495 -2.97 16.71 -24.38
CA SER A 495 -3.07 17.48 -25.62
C SER A 495 -3.96 16.84 -26.70
N ASN A 496 -4.10 15.51 -26.71
CA ASN A 496 -4.87 14.79 -27.73
C ASN A 496 -6.38 14.70 -27.43
N ASN A 497 -6.82 15.13 -26.24
CA ASN A 497 -8.24 15.29 -25.89
C ASN A 497 -8.70 16.76 -25.97
N SER A 498 -8.06 17.56 -26.85
CA SER A 498 -8.34 18.99 -27.07
C SER A 498 -9.64 19.28 -27.83
N THR A 499 -10.67 18.48 -27.58
CA THR A 499 -12.08 18.91 -27.64
C THR A 499 -12.58 19.03 -26.20
N SER A 500 -11.93 19.85 -25.38
CA SER A 500 -12.24 19.96 -23.96
C SER A 500 -13.40 20.93 -23.73
N GLU A 501 -14.62 20.40 -23.62
CA GLU A 501 -15.46 20.88 -22.52
C GLU A 501 -14.58 20.81 -21.27
N LYS A 502 -14.33 21.94 -20.61
CA LYS A 502 -13.61 21.94 -19.31
C LYS A 502 -14.41 21.00 -18.41
N ASN A 503 -13.93 19.78 -18.19
CA ASN A 503 -14.58 18.82 -17.31
C ASN A 503 -14.53 19.40 -15.89
N VAL A 504 -15.58 20.11 -15.51
CA VAL A 504 -15.74 20.66 -14.17
C VAL A 504 -15.90 19.48 -13.21
N TYR A 505 -15.02 19.38 -12.21
CA TYR A 505 -15.12 18.31 -11.24
C TYR A 505 -16.43 18.40 -10.46
N LYS A 506 -17.09 17.26 -10.24
CA LYS A 506 -18.34 17.22 -9.48
C LYS A 506 -18.10 17.67 -8.02
N LYS A 507 -19.11 18.20 -7.36
CA LYS A 507 -19.08 18.58 -5.94
C LYS A 507 -19.94 17.63 -5.11
N LEU A 508 -19.58 17.48 -3.84
CA LEU A 508 -20.35 16.68 -2.89
C LEU A 508 -21.62 17.44 -2.49
N GLU A 509 -22.77 17.04 -3.01
CA GLU A 509 -24.07 17.60 -2.63
C GLU A 509 -24.50 17.15 -1.22
N ASP A 510 -24.99 18.09 -0.41
CA ASP A 510 -25.45 17.83 0.97
C ASP A 510 -26.67 16.91 1.04
N ASN A 511 -27.42 16.76 -0.06
CA ASN A 511 -28.67 16.01 -0.12
C ASN A 511 -28.63 14.92 -1.18
N LEU A 512 -27.74 13.96 -1.01
CA LEU A 512 -27.95 12.66 -1.62
C LEU A 512 -28.97 11.90 -0.79
N ASN A 513 -30.25 12.19 -1.06
CA ASN A 513 -31.32 11.23 -0.84
C ASN A 513 -30.95 9.98 -1.64
N HIS A 514 -30.16 9.10 -1.04
CA HIS A 514 -30.08 7.72 -1.45
C HIS A 514 -31.48 7.18 -1.22
N LYS A 515 -32.36 7.32 -2.23
CA LYS A 515 -33.57 6.50 -2.29
C LYS A 515 -33.08 5.08 -2.00
N GLU A 516 -33.67 4.44 -1.00
CA GLU A 516 -33.42 3.03 -0.71
C GLU A 516 -33.85 2.25 -1.95
N VAL A 517 -32.92 2.09 -2.88
CA VAL A 517 -33.09 1.20 -4.01
C VAL A 517 -32.98 -0.19 -3.41
N GLU A 518 -34.03 -0.97 -3.63
CA GLU A 518 -34.08 -2.36 -3.22
C GLU A 518 -32.83 -3.10 -3.72
N VAL A 519 -32.20 -3.88 -2.84
CA VAL A 519 -30.97 -4.61 -3.19
C VAL A 519 -31.32 -5.74 -4.15
N THR A 520 -30.67 -5.80 -5.31
CA THR A 520 -30.96 -6.84 -6.30
C THR A 520 -30.14 -8.10 -6.05
N LEU A 521 -30.55 -9.22 -6.67
CA LEU A 521 -29.77 -10.46 -6.65
C LEU A 521 -28.35 -10.25 -7.17
N ASN A 522 -28.19 -9.45 -8.23
CA ASN A 522 -26.89 -9.22 -8.85
C ASN A 522 -25.98 -8.40 -7.94
N ASP A 523 -26.52 -7.45 -7.15
CA ASP A 523 -25.74 -6.73 -6.15
C ASP A 523 -25.21 -7.69 -5.07
N ALA A 524 -26.08 -8.53 -4.52
CA ALA A 524 -25.71 -9.51 -3.50
C ALA A 524 -24.64 -10.50 -4.01
N VAL A 525 -24.83 -11.04 -5.21
CA VAL A 525 -23.88 -11.96 -5.86
C VAL A 525 -22.56 -11.26 -6.19
N HIS A 526 -22.59 -10.00 -6.63
CA HIS A 526 -21.37 -9.25 -6.94
C HIS A 526 -20.54 -9.00 -5.67
N ILE A 527 -21.17 -8.62 -4.56
CA ILE A 527 -20.49 -8.44 -3.27
C ILE A 527 -19.89 -9.78 -2.80
N LEU A 528 -20.63 -10.88 -2.90
CA LEU A 528 -20.13 -12.23 -2.60
C LEU A 528 -18.90 -12.55 -3.46
N TYR A 529 -18.97 -12.30 -4.77
CA TYR A 529 -17.87 -12.54 -5.71
C TYR A 529 -16.62 -11.74 -5.35
N ILE A 530 -16.75 -10.42 -5.14
CA ILE A 530 -15.63 -9.55 -4.75
C ILE A 530 -15.02 -10.02 -3.42
N THR A 531 -15.86 -10.34 -2.43
CA THR A 531 -15.40 -10.71 -1.08
C THR A 531 -14.70 -12.07 -1.08
N VAL A 532 -15.25 -13.07 -1.77
CA VAL A 532 -14.64 -14.40 -1.91
C VAL A 532 -13.35 -14.31 -2.72
N GLY A 533 -13.35 -13.59 -3.84
CA GLY A 533 -12.15 -13.36 -4.66
C GLY A 533 -11.02 -12.74 -3.83
N ALA A 534 -11.30 -11.63 -3.15
CA ALA A 534 -10.34 -10.96 -2.27
C ALA A 534 -9.83 -11.87 -1.13
N TYR A 535 -10.68 -12.76 -0.61
CA TYR A 535 -10.28 -13.73 0.41
C TYR A 535 -9.30 -14.77 -0.13
N LEU A 536 -9.59 -15.34 -1.30
CA LEU A 536 -8.70 -16.31 -1.95
C LEU A 536 -7.37 -15.67 -2.36
N ASP A 537 -7.41 -14.44 -2.88
CA ASP A 537 -6.23 -13.66 -3.27
C ASP A 537 -5.36 -13.31 -2.05
N ALA A 538 -5.98 -12.88 -0.95
CA ALA A 538 -5.29 -12.53 0.29
C ALA A 538 -4.47 -13.71 0.84
N TYR A 539 -4.97 -14.94 0.75
CA TYR A 539 -4.24 -16.15 1.14
C TYR A 539 -3.47 -16.80 -0.02
N SER A 540 -3.51 -16.21 -1.23
CA SER A 540 -2.83 -16.72 -2.42
C SER A 540 -3.07 -18.22 -2.63
N VAL A 541 -4.33 -18.64 -2.54
CA VAL A 541 -4.74 -20.06 -2.53
C VAL A 541 -4.24 -20.79 -3.78
N GLN A 542 -4.29 -20.15 -4.95
CA GLN A 542 -3.76 -20.73 -6.19
C GLN A 542 -2.24 -20.99 -6.09
N ASN A 543 -1.44 -20.01 -5.67
CA ASN A 543 0.00 -20.17 -5.51
C ASN A 543 0.36 -21.25 -4.48
N MET A 544 -0.50 -21.44 -3.46
CA MET A 544 -0.34 -22.49 -2.46
C MET A 544 -0.56 -23.87 -3.08
N GLN A 545 -1.60 -24.03 -3.90
CA GLN A 545 -1.87 -25.27 -4.63
C GLN A 545 -0.70 -25.62 -5.57
N GLU A 546 -0.23 -24.65 -6.36
CA GLU A 546 0.92 -24.82 -7.27
C GLU A 546 2.20 -25.24 -6.52
N ALA A 547 2.48 -24.60 -5.37
CA ALA A 547 3.64 -24.96 -4.55
C ALA A 547 3.51 -26.35 -3.93
N LEU A 548 2.32 -26.73 -3.48
CA LEU A 548 2.04 -28.05 -2.90
C LEU A 548 2.17 -29.16 -3.94
N ASP A 549 1.63 -28.95 -5.15
CA ASP A 549 1.72 -29.90 -6.25
C ASP A 549 3.18 -30.09 -6.66
N SER A 550 3.95 -29.02 -6.80
CA SER A 550 5.39 -29.09 -7.08
C SER A 550 6.15 -29.91 -6.02
N LEU A 551 5.90 -29.69 -4.73
CA LEU A 551 6.55 -30.44 -3.65
C LEU A 551 6.12 -31.92 -3.63
N ASN A 552 4.86 -32.22 -3.96
CA ASN A 552 4.36 -33.59 -4.00
C ASN A 552 4.86 -34.36 -5.23
N GLU A 553 5.01 -33.70 -6.38
CA GLU A 553 5.63 -34.29 -7.58
C GLU A 553 7.11 -34.64 -7.32
N GLN A 554 7.86 -33.75 -6.67
CA GLN A 554 9.25 -34.02 -6.26
C GLN A 554 9.35 -35.22 -5.31
N LEU A 555 8.42 -35.32 -4.35
CA LEU A 555 8.34 -36.44 -3.43
C LEU A 555 8.08 -37.78 -4.15
N LEU A 556 7.24 -37.78 -5.19
CA LEU A 556 6.90 -38.97 -5.98
C LEU A 556 8.02 -39.39 -6.92
N ASN A 557 8.77 -38.43 -7.46
CA ASN A 557 9.86 -38.68 -8.41
C ASN A 557 11.18 -39.12 -7.74
N GLY A 558 11.24 -39.18 -6.40
CA GLY A 558 12.43 -39.59 -5.66
C GLY A 558 13.59 -38.60 -5.73
N ASP A 559 13.35 -37.40 -6.25
CA ASP A 559 14.29 -36.30 -6.28
C ASP A 559 14.47 -35.74 -4.87
N SER A 560 15.36 -36.37 -4.11
CA SER A 560 15.99 -35.79 -2.91
C SER A 560 17.02 -34.72 -3.28
N SER A 561 16.77 -33.96 -4.35
CA SER A 561 17.58 -32.80 -4.64
C SER A 561 17.25 -31.73 -3.60
N ASN A 562 18.29 -31.32 -2.86
CA ASN A 562 18.32 -30.10 -2.05
C ASN A 562 18.16 -28.86 -2.94
N ASN A 563 17.08 -28.78 -3.72
CA ASN A 563 16.74 -27.58 -4.45
C ASN A 563 16.20 -26.56 -3.44
N ASP A 564 17.10 -25.72 -2.93
CA ASP A 564 17.03 -24.28 -2.60
C ASP A 564 15.66 -23.61 -2.33
N TYR A 565 14.63 -24.32 -1.87
CA TYR A 565 13.46 -23.75 -1.22
C TYR A 565 13.76 -23.37 0.24
N SER A 566 15.01 -23.55 0.69
CA SER A 566 15.45 -22.97 1.95
C SER A 566 15.20 -21.48 1.88
N LEU A 567 14.25 -21.02 2.70
CA LEU A 567 14.15 -19.63 3.10
C LEU A 567 15.57 -19.11 3.37
N PRO A 568 15.90 -17.87 3.00
CA PRO A 568 17.22 -17.33 3.28
C PRO A 568 17.58 -17.61 4.74
N ILE A 569 18.76 -18.17 4.99
CA ILE A 569 19.24 -18.65 6.31
C ILE A 569 19.13 -17.57 7.42
N PHE A 570 18.92 -16.30 7.03
CA PHE A 570 18.69 -15.14 7.89
C PHE A 570 17.23 -14.86 8.26
N CYS A 571 16.25 -15.67 7.83
CA CYS A 571 14.84 -15.37 8.04
C CYS A 571 14.24 -16.13 9.23
N SER A 572 13.85 -15.40 10.28
CA SER A 572 13.05 -15.93 11.40
C SER A 572 11.56 -16.06 11.08
N TYR A 573 11.20 -16.01 9.79
CA TYR A 573 9.82 -16.17 9.34
C TYR A 573 9.38 -17.60 9.61
N SER A 574 8.20 -17.76 10.17
CA SER A 574 7.60 -19.06 10.42
C SER A 574 6.09 -18.95 10.27
N VAL A 575 5.44 -20.09 10.09
CA VAL A 575 3.98 -20.19 10.09
C VAL A 575 3.50 -20.93 11.33
N SER A 576 2.44 -20.42 11.96
CA SER A 576 1.84 -21.05 13.13
C SER A 576 0.94 -22.23 12.76
N GLU A 577 0.69 -23.12 13.72
CA GLU A 577 -0.25 -24.23 13.52
C GLU A 577 -1.68 -23.71 13.22
N GLN A 578 -2.07 -22.59 13.81
CA GLN A 578 -3.37 -21.96 13.56
C GLN A 578 -3.49 -21.49 12.10
N PHE A 579 -2.41 -20.92 11.56
CA PHE A 579 -2.36 -20.47 10.17
C PHE A 579 -2.41 -21.65 9.19
N VAL A 580 -1.71 -22.75 9.48
CA VAL A 580 -1.82 -23.99 8.68
C VAL A 580 -3.24 -24.57 8.75
N LYS A 581 -3.88 -24.57 9.93
CA LYS A 581 -5.28 -24.99 10.08
C LYS A 581 -6.23 -24.11 9.26
N ARG A 582 -5.95 -22.81 9.16
CA ARG A 582 -6.72 -21.88 8.32
C ARG A 582 -6.67 -22.28 6.85
N TYR A 583 -5.49 -22.55 6.29
CA TYR A 583 -5.39 -23.08 4.92
C TYR A 583 -6.17 -24.37 4.74
N ARG A 584 -6.02 -25.35 5.64
CA ARG A 584 -6.80 -26.61 5.56
C ARG A 584 -8.31 -26.35 5.53
N SER A 585 -8.78 -25.44 6.40
CA SER A 585 -10.18 -25.03 6.41
C SER A 585 -10.59 -24.44 5.06
N ILE A 586 -9.80 -23.52 4.49
CA ILE A 586 -10.08 -22.89 3.19
C ILE A 586 -10.23 -23.96 2.10
N TYR A 587 -9.29 -24.89 1.97
CA TYR A 587 -9.37 -25.97 0.97
C TYR A 587 -10.58 -26.88 1.19
N GLN A 588 -10.91 -27.21 2.43
CA GLN A 588 -12.06 -28.03 2.76
C GLN A 588 -13.38 -27.34 2.37
N THR A 589 -13.55 -26.07 2.78
CA THR A 589 -14.75 -25.29 2.45
C THR A 589 -14.83 -24.98 0.96
N LEU A 590 -13.70 -24.74 0.29
CA LEU A 590 -13.68 -24.49 -1.15
C LEU A 590 -14.14 -25.74 -1.93
N ARG A 591 -13.66 -26.93 -1.53
CA ARG A 591 -14.12 -28.19 -2.11
C ARG A 591 -15.61 -28.41 -1.89
N GLU A 592 -16.11 -28.12 -0.69
CA GLU A 592 -17.55 -28.18 -0.39
C GLU A 592 -18.36 -27.24 -1.30
N LEU A 593 -17.88 -26.00 -1.48
CA LEU A 593 -18.51 -25.03 -2.38
C LEU A 593 -18.54 -25.54 -3.83
N MET A 594 -17.43 -26.11 -4.33
CA MET A 594 -17.37 -26.64 -5.70
C MET A 594 -18.37 -27.78 -5.92
N ILE A 595 -18.47 -28.71 -4.97
CA ILE A 595 -19.45 -29.82 -5.02
C ILE A 595 -20.87 -29.25 -5.03
N LEU A 596 -21.17 -28.33 -4.12
CA LEU A 596 -22.49 -27.71 -4.01
C LEU A 596 -22.90 -26.95 -5.29
N LEU A 597 -21.97 -26.20 -5.88
CA LEU A 597 -22.20 -25.48 -7.14
C LEU A 597 -22.46 -26.44 -8.30
N GLN A 598 -21.72 -27.54 -8.37
CA GLN A 598 -21.90 -28.57 -9.40
C GLN A 598 -23.26 -29.26 -9.24
N GLU A 599 -23.62 -29.70 -8.03
CA GLU A 599 -24.91 -30.33 -7.73
C GLU A 599 -26.09 -29.42 -8.10
N LYS A 600 -26.04 -28.14 -7.71
CA LYS A 600 -27.11 -27.17 -8.00
C LYS A 600 -27.18 -26.76 -9.47
N ARG A 601 -26.05 -26.81 -10.17
CA ARG A 601 -25.99 -26.60 -11.62
C ARG A 601 -26.62 -27.76 -12.36
N ASP A 602 -26.27 -29.00 -12.00
CA ASP A 602 -26.78 -30.21 -12.64
C ASP A 602 -28.29 -30.39 -12.40
N SER A 603 -28.81 -29.90 -11.26
CA SER A 603 -30.24 -29.87 -10.96
C SER A 603 -31.00 -28.72 -11.65
N GLY A 604 -30.32 -27.78 -12.30
CA GLY A 604 -30.93 -26.60 -12.94
C GLY A 604 -31.53 -25.58 -11.96
N GLU A 605 -31.20 -25.65 -10.67
CA GLU A 605 -31.77 -24.79 -9.62
C GLU A 605 -31.01 -23.48 -9.42
N LEU A 606 -29.77 -23.40 -9.92
CA LEU A 606 -28.89 -22.26 -9.71
C LEU A 606 -29.16 -21.14 -10.74
N PRO A 607 -29.44 -19.89 -10.31
CA PRO A 607 -29.62 -18.77 -11.23
C PRO A 607 -28.38 -18.49 -12.08
N GLU A 608 -28.60 -17.99 -13.29
CA GLU A 608 -27.55 -17.64 -14.26
C GLU A 608 -26.49 -16.67 -13.70
N THR A 609 -26.88 -15.76 -12.81
CA THR A 609 -25.98 -14.81 -12.13
C THR A 609 -24.82 -15.50 -11.40
N PHE A 610 -24.99 -16.74 -10.93
CA PHE A 610 -23.94 -17.49 -10.24
C PHE A 610 -22.89 -18.11 -11.16
N LYS A 611 -23.06 -18.04 -12.49
CA LYS A 611 -22.03 -18.48 -13.44
C LYS A 611 -20.69 -17.80 -13.21
N ILE A 612 -20.67 -16.60 -12.62
CA ILE A 612 -19.43 -15.89 -12.27
C ILE A 612 -18.51 -16.70 -11.34
N PHE A 613 -19.06 -17.59 -10.51
CA PHE A 613 -18.30 -18.46 -9.61
C PHE A 613 -17.68 -19.68 -10.30
N THR A 614 -18.04 -19.99 -11.55
CA THR A 614 -17.46 -21.12 -12.29
C THR A 614 -15.97 -20.94 -12.61
N LYS A 615 -15.48 -19.70 -12.52
CA LYS A 615 -14.07 -19.35 -12.68
C LYS A 615 -13.26 -19.46 -11.38
N ILE A 616 -13.91 -19.72 -10.24
CA ILE A 616 -13.22 -20.03 -8.99
C ILE A 616 -12.76 -21.49 -9.09
N GLY A 617 -11.65 -21.70 -9.77
CA GLY A 617 -10.94 -22.98 -9.83
C GLY A 617 -9.73 -22.99 -8.90
N LEU A 618 -9.41 -24.17 -8.36
CA LEU A 618 -8.09 -24.47 -7.82
C LEU A 618 -7.11 -24.77 -8.95
#